data_AF-A0A154R2W6-F1
#
_entry.id   AF-A0A154R2W6-F1
#
_cell.length_a   1.000
_cell.length_b   1.000
_cell.length_c   1.000
_cell.angle_alpha   90.00
_cell.angle_beta   90.00
_cell.angle_gamma   90.00
#
_symmetry.space_group_name_H-M   'P 1'
#
loop_
_entity.id
_entity.type
_entity.pdbx_description
1 polymer ?
#
loop_
_entity_poly.entity_id
_entity_poly.type
_entity_poly.pdbx_seq_one_letter_code
_entity_poly.pdbx_strand_id
1 'polypeptide(L)' 'MKDLNEYTPEQVQALLAEEGWHDELPPVHRLQLTPWQQWVFWGLRIYVVVMCVIVLWAFTAGVHA' A
#
# COMPACT_ATOMS: atom_id res chain seq x y z
N MET A 1 2.27 -14.40 -25.93
CA MET A 1 1.08 -13.74 -25.39
C MET A 1 0.35 -13.13 -26.57
N LYS A 2 -0.91 -13.52 -26.81
CA LYS A 2 -1.73 -12.86 -27.84
C LYS A 2 -2.09 -11.47 -27.35
N ASP A 3 -2.21 -10.52 -28.28
CA ASP A 3 -2.69 -9.18 -27.96
C ASP A 3 -4.18 -9.24 -27.55
N LEU A 4 -4.56 -8.43 -26.56
CA LEU A 4 -5.93 -8.41 -25.99
C LEU A 4 -7.01 -8.16 -27.04
N ASN A 5 -6.66 -7.51 -28.17
CA ASN A 5 -7.55 -7.23 -29.30
C ASN A 5 -7.83 -8.43 -30.22
N GLU A 6 -7.10 -9.54 -30.08
CA GLU A 6 -7.31 -10.75 -30.88
C GLU A 6 -8.31 -11.73 -30.25
N TYR A 7 -8.72 -11.46 -29.00
CA TYR A 7 -9.67 -12.31 -28.30
C TYR A 7 -11.09 -11.95 -28.69
N THR A 8 -11.84 -12.97 -29.10
CA THR A 8 -13.29 -12.83 -29.28
C THR A 8 -13.98 -12.73 -27.91
N PRO A 9 -15.15 -12.09 -27.80
CA PRO A 9 -15.86 -11.96 -26.52
C PRO A 9 -16.08 -13.29 -25.79
N GLU A 10 -16.30 -14.38 -26.54
CA GLU A 10 -16.48 -15.72 -25.98
C GLU A 10 -15.18 -16.29 -25.38
N GLN A 11 -14.02 -16.01 -26.02
CA GLN A 11 -12.72 -16.41 -25.48
C GLN A 11 -12.36 -15.62 -24.22
N VAL A 12 -12.72 -14.34 -24.16
CA VAL A 12 -12.54 -13.53 -22.94
C VAL A 12 -13.38 -14.07 -21.80
N GLN A 13 -14.64 -14.47 -22.05
CA GLN A 13 -15.49 -15.08 -21.01
C GLN A 13 -14.95 -16.41 -20.52
N ALA A 14 -14.42 -17.25 -21.42
CA ALA A 14 -13.78 -18.52 -21.02
C ALA A 14 -12.56 -18.29 -20.11
N LEU A 15 -11.73 -17.30 -20.42
CA LEU A 15 -10.56 -16.93 -19.60
C LEU A 15 -10.96 -16.37 -18.24
N LEU A 16 -11.95 -15.47 -18.20
CA LEU A 16 -12.46 -14.92 -16.94
C LEU A 16 -13.07 -15.98 -16.03
N ALA A 17 -13.75 -16.97 -16.62
CA ALA A 17 -14.28 -18.13 -15.89
C ALA A 17 -13.16 -19.07 -15.41
N GLU A 18 -12.14 -19.33 -16.22
CA GLU A 18 -11.00 -20.17 -15.86
C GLU A 18 -10.15 -19.55 -14.73
N GLU A 19 -9.97 -18.23 -14.75
CA GLU A 19 -9.23 -17.49 -13.73
C GLU A 19 -10.07 -17.14 -12.49
N GLY A 20 -11.34 -17.55 -12.43
CA GLY A 20 -12.21 -17.33 -11.26
C GLY A 20 -12.53 -15.85 -11.00
N TRP A 21 -12.50 -14.99 -12.02
CA TRP A 21 -12.82 -13.56 -11.86
C TRP A 21 -14.30 -13.31 -11.51
N HIS A 22 -15.14 -14.31 -11.71
CA HIS A 22 -16.54 -14.28 -11.28
C HIS A 22 -16.72 -14.66 -9.81
N ASP A 23 -15.69 -15.19 -9.16
CA ASP A 23 -15.74 -15.46 -7.73
C ASP A 23 -15.75 -14.15 -6.96
N GLU A 24 -16.62 -14.07 -5.96
CA GLU A 24 -16.72 -12.90 -5.11
C GLU A 24 -15.39 -12.71 -4.37
N LEU A 25 -14.80 -11.51 -4.47
CA LEU A 25 -13.54 -11.24 -3.80
C LEU A 25 -13.70 -11.50 -2.30
N PRO A 26 -12.74 -12.20 -1.67
CA PRO A 26 -12.81 -12.46 -0.24
C PRO A 26 -12.91 -11.13 0.51
N PRO A 27 -13.77 -11.05 1.53
CA PRO A 27 -14.02 -9.80 2.23
C PRO A 27 -12.75 -9.26 2.86
N VAL A 28 -12.45 -7.99 2.58
CA VAL A 28 -11.29 -7.31 3.16
C VAL A 28 -11.58 -7.00 4.63
N HIS A 29 -11.01 -7.81 5.51
CA HIS A 29 -11.07 -7.55 6.95
C HIS A 29 -9.96 -6.59 7.37
N ARG A 30 -10.30 -5.62 8.21
CA ARG A 30 -9.29 -4.81 8.89
C ARG A 30 -8.55 -5.72 9.85
N LEU A 31 -7.26 -5.96 9.60
CA LEU A 31 -6.40 -6.59 10.59
C LEU A 31 -6.32 -5.66 11.81
N GLN A 32 -6.79 -6.15 12.96
CA GLN A 32 -6.56 -5.46 14.21
C GLN A 32 -5.09 -5.67 14.58
N LEU A 33 -4.34 -4.58 14.66
CA LEU A 33 -2.97 -4.61 15.13
C LEU A 33 -2.96 -5.05 16.60
N THR A 34 -2.05 -5.96 16.93
CA THR A 34 -1.82 -6.31 18.33
C THR A 34 -1.34 -5.07 19.11
N PRO A 35 -1.60 -4.99 20.43
CA PRO A 35 -1.15 -3.86 21.25
C PRO A 35 0.36 -3.62 21.16
N TRP A 36 1.14 -4.69 20.98
CA TRP A 36 2.59 -4.64 20.78
C TRP A 36 2.97 -3.98 19.44
N GLN A 37 2.32 -4.39 18.34
CA GLN A 37 2.53 -3.76 17.02
C GLN A 37 2.15 -2.27 17.07
N GLN A 38 1.05 -1.93 17.73
CA GLN A 38 0.62 -0.54 17.89
C GLN A 38 1.70 0.31 18.61
N TRP A 39 2.35 -0.22 19.64
CA TRP A 39 3.47 0.44 20.31
C TRP A 39 4.68 0.66 19.38
N VAL A 40 5.06 -0.34 18.59
CA VAL A 40 6.16 -0.23 17.62
C VAL A 40 5.85 0.84 16.57
N PHE A 41 4.65 0.84 16.00
CA PHE A 41 4.21 1.86 15.05
C PHE A 41 4.17 3.26 15.68
N TRP A 42 3.82 3.36 16.96
CA TRP A 42 3.83 4.61 17.69
C TRP A 42 5.27 5.14 17.90
N GLY A 43 6.20 4.27 18.27
CA GLY A 43 7.63 4.60 18.33
C GLY A 43 8.20 5.05 16.98
N LEU A 44 7.84 4.37 15.90
CA LEU A 44 8.24 4.75 14.54
C LEU A 44 7.74 6.14 14.16
N ARG A 45 6.48 6.47 14.50
CA ARG A 45 5.92 7.82 14.27
C ARG A 45 6.70 8.89 15.02
N ILE A 46 7.06 8.64 16.28
CA ILE A 46 7.86 9.58 17.08
C ILE A 46 9.22 9.81 16.44
N TYR A 47 9.90 8.73 16.02
CA TYR A 47 11.19 8.83 15.34
C TYR A 47 11.12 9.73 14.10
N VAL A 48 10.11 9.54 13.25
CA VAL A 48 9.91 10.35 12.05
C VAL A 48 9.69 11.83 12.40
N VAL A 49 8.86 12.12 13.41
CA VAL A 49 8.62 13.50 13.86
C VAL A 49 9.91 14.15 14.35
N VAL A 50 10.70 13.44 15.16
CA VAL A 50 12.00 13.94 15.66
C VAL A 50 12.96 14.20 14.50
N MET A 51 13.07 13.28 13.54
CA MET A 51 13.91 13.48 12.35
C MET A 51 13.47 14.72 11.55
N CYS A 52 12.16 14.90 11.34
CA CYS A 52 11.64 16.09 10.66
C CYS A 52 12.01 17.37 11.40
N VAL A 53 11.92 17.40 12.74
CA VAL A 53 12.29 18.55 13.56
C VAL A 53 13.79 18.86 13.42
N ILE A 54 14.65 17.84 13.50
CA ILE A 54 16.10 17.99 13.36
C ILE A 54 16.44 18.54 11.97
N VAL A 55 15.84 17.99 10.91
CA VAL A 55 16.03 18.46 9.54
C VAL A 55 15.58 19.91 9.41
N LEU A 56 14.38 20.25 9.89
CA LEU A 56 13.87 21.63 9.83
C LEU A 56 14.79 22.60 10.58
N TRP A 57 15.30 22.18 11.74
CA TRP A 57 16.23 22.97 12.53
C TRP A 57 17.58 23.14 11.83
N ALA A 58 18.12 22.09 11.21
CA ALA A 58 19.34 22.18 10.42
C ALA A 58 19.17 23.12 9.21
N PHE A 59 18.02 23.07 8.55
CA PHE A 59 17.69 24.01 7.47
C PHE A 59 17.60 25.45 7.97
N THR A 60 16.85 25.72 9.05
CA THR A 60 16.72 27.10 9.55
C THR A 60 18.04 27.64 10.11
N ALA A 61 18.82 26.82 10.83
CA ALA A 61 20.13 27.20 11.34
C ALA A 61 21.16 27.41 10.22
N GLY A 62 21.16 26.55 9.19
CA GLY A 62 22.03 26.68 8.02
C GLY A 62 21.66 27.85 7.11
N VAL A 63 20.39 28.26 7.07
CA VAL A 63 19.92 29.46 6.33
C VAL A 63 20.31 30.76 7.03
N HIS A 64 20.53 30.75 8.34
CA HIS A 64 21.01 31.91 9.12
C HIS A 64 22.52 31.93 9.33
N ALA A 65 23.27 30.96 8.78
CA ALA A 65 24.73 30.85 8.86
C ALA A 65 25.42 31.38 7.60
#